data_AF-A0A6G2QS99-F1
#
_entry.id   AF-A0A6G2QS99-F1
#
_cell.length_a   1.000
_cell.length_b   1.000
_cell.length_c   1.000
_cell.angle_alpha   90.00
_cell.angle_beta   90.00
_cell.angle_gamma   90.00
#
_symmetry.space_group_name_H-M   'P 1'
#
loop_
_entity.id
_entity.type
_entity.pdbx_description
1 polymer ?
#
loop_
_entity_poly.entity_id
_entity_poly.type
_entity_poly.pdbx_seq_one_letter_code
_entity_poly.pdbx_strand_id
1 'polypeptide(L)'
;MSVFASLVERLADLLQPLFGVSAAAAAIVLFTALVRLLVHPLSRAAARGQKARTALQPRIAELRRRHGRDPEKLRRAVLELHAREKVSPLAGCLPSLIQLPAFFLLYHLFSSGTIGGRANELLDHRLFAAPLGGRWTDALGDGGVFGAAGLVYAGLFAVVAVVAWFGYRLTRKAAAAQPVAGDGEQVPGLAAMTRVLPFMSFFTLVTVAVVPLAAALYMVTSTTWSVAERAVLYR
;
A
#
# COMPACT_ATOMS: atom_id res chain seq x y z
N MET A 1 5.17 16.74 14.63
CA MET A 1 4.27 15.65 15.09
C MET A 1 2.99 16.15 15.75
N SER A 2 3.00 17.27 16.49
CA SER A 2 1.80 17.76 17.20
C SER A 2 0.62 18.13 16.29
N VAL A 3 0.84 18.67 15.09
CA VAL A 3 -0.24 19.03 14.14
C VAL A 3 -1.03 17.81 13.69
N PHE A 4 -0.35 16.68 13.52
CA PHE A 4 -1.00 15.45 13.09
C PHE A 4 -1.81 14.83 14.24
N ALA A 5 -1.21 14.77 15.44
CA ALA A 5 -1.89 14.31 16.63
C ALA A 5 -3.16 15.13 16.90
N SER A 6 -3.06 16.46 16.88
CA SER A 6 -4.19 17.36 17.11
C SER A 6 -5.26 17.27 16.02
N LEU A 7 -4.88 16.98 14.78
CA LEU A 7 -5.85 16.74 13.72
C LEU A 7 -6.63 15.43 13.95
N VAL A 8 -5.94 14.35 14.32
CA VAL A 8 -6.57 13.06 14.61
C VAL A 8 -7.45 13.16 15.86
N GLU A 9 -7.02 13.84 16.91
CA GLU A 9 -7.82 14.12 18.12
C GLU A 9 -9.08 14.89 17.78
N ARG A 10 -8.99 16.00 17.03
CA ARG A 10 -10.16 16.78 16.61
C ARG A 10 -11.14 15.99 15.76
N LEU A 11 -10.62 15.14 14.87
CA LEU A 11 -11.46 14.24 14.09
C LEU A 11 -12.12 13.17 14.97
N ALA A 12 -11.41 12.64 15.96
CA ALA A 12 -11.94 11.68 16.92
C ALA A 12 -13.06 12.32 17.76
N ASP A 13 -12.87 13.54 18.27
CA ASP A 13 -13.89 14.28 19.02
C ASP A 13 -15.17 14.49 18.19
N LEU A 14 -15.00 14.83 16.90
CA LEU A 14 -16.11 15.02 15.99
C LEU A 14 -16.85 13.71 15.67
N LEU A 15 -16.13 12.58 15.65
CA LEU A 15 -16.67 11.26 15.39
C LEU A 15 -17.16 10.54 16.66
N GLN A 16 -16.82 11.04 17.85
CA GLN A 16 -17.20 10.50 19.15
C GLN A 16 -18.71 10.23 19.30
N PRO A 17 -19.64 11.15 18.93
CA PRO A 17 -21.07 10.88 19.07
C PRO A 17 -21.58 9.77 18.13
N LEU A 18 -20.85 9.46 17.05
CA LEU A 18 -21.24 8.46 16.05
C LEU A 18 -20.58 7.10 16.29
N PHE A 19 -19.32 7.09 16.71
CA PHE A 19 -18.48 5.88 16.77
C PHE A 19 -18.04 5.50 18.19
N GLY A 20 -18.33 6.33 19.20
CA GLY A 20 -18.01 6.08 20.60
C GLY A 20 -16.56 5.67 20.79
N VAL A 21 -16.33 4.57 21.51
CA VAL A 21 -14.97 4.05 21.79
C VAL A 21 -14.08 3.85 20.55
N SER A 22 -14.67 3.71 19.36
CA SER A 22 -13.95 3.52 18.09
C SER A 22 -13.70 4.82 17.30
N ALA A 23 -14.02 5.99 17.87
CA ALA A 23 -13.94 7.27 17.16
C ALA A 23 -12.53 7.62 16.69
N ALA A 24 -11.49 7.33 17.47
CA ALA A 24 -10.10 7.51 17.03
C ALA A 24 -9.72 6.55 15.89
N ALA A 25 -10.21 5.31 15.92
CA ALA A 25 -10.01 4.37 14.81
C ALA A 25 -10.69 4.88 13.54
N ALA A 26 -11.92 5.38 13.66
CA ALA A 26 -12.67 5.99 12.56
C ALA A 26 -11.97 7.27 12.04
N ALA A 27 -11.40 8.08 12.93
CA ALA A 27 -10.63 9.27 12.57
C ALA A 27 -9.39 8.92 11.75
N ILE A 28 -8.64 7.86 12.12
CA ILE A 28 -7.50 7.38 11.35
C ILE A 28 -7.95 6.93 9.94
N VAL A 29 -9.03 6.15 9.85
CA VAL A 29 -9.56 5.66 8.56
C VAL A 29 -10.02 6.84 7.68
N LEU A 30 -10.78 7.77 8.25
CA LEU A 30 -11.28 8.97 7.57
C LEU A 30 -10.13 9.86 7.09
N PHE A 31 -9.16 10.14 7.96
CA PHE A 31 -7.97 10.90 7.60
C PHE A 31 -7.21 10.22 6.44
N THR A 32 -7.02 8.91 6.51
CA THR A 32 -6.37 8.14 5.44
C THR A 32 -7.13 8.27 4.13
N ALA A 33 -8.46 8.18 4.16
CA ALA A 33 -9.31 8.35 2.99
C ALA A 33 -9.21 9.78 2.40
N LEU A 34 -9.16 10.82 3.24
CA LEU A 34 -8.97 12.20 2.79
C LEU A 34 -7.63 12.43 2.11
N VAL A 35 -6.54 11.92 2.70
CA VAL A 35 -5.20 11.98 2.08
C VAL A 35 -5.21 11.25 0.74
N ARG A 36 -5.82 10.06 0.68
CA ARG A 36 -5.96 9.29 -0.56
C ARG A 36 -6.77 10.03 -1.62
N LEU A 37 -7.83 10.73 -1.23
CA LEU A 37 -8.63 11.54 -2.14
C LEU A 37 -7.83 12.73 -2.68
N LEU A 38 -6.99 13.36 -1.87
CA LEU A 38 -6.11 14.45 -2.30
C LEU A 38 -5.01 13.96 -3.26
N VAL A 39 -4.50 12.73 -3.07
CA VAL A 39 -3.49 12.10 -3.94
C VAL A 39 -4.11 11.47 -5.19
N HIS A 40 -5.43 11.27 -5.23
CA HIS A 40 -6.17 10.69 -6.36
C HIS A 40 -5.84 11.28 -7.76
N PRO A 41 -5.76 12.61 -7.97
CA PRO A 41 -5.36 13.15 -9.27
C PRO A 41 -3.95 12.70 -9.70
N LEU A 42 -3.03 12.58 -8.75
CA LEU A 42 -1.69 12.08 -9.01
C LEU A 42 -1.71 10.59 -9.36
N SER A 43 -2.48 9.78 -8.62
CA SER A 43 -2.66 8.36 -8.92
C SER A 43 -3.27 8.14 -10.30
N ARG A 44 -4.22 8.98 -10.74
CA ARG A 44 -4.74 8.98 -12.11
C ARG A 44 -3.66 9.30 -13.14
N ALA A 45 -2.79 10.28 -12.87
CA ALA A 45 -1.67 10.59 -13.75
C ALA A 45 -0.66 9.42 -13.84
N ALA A 46 -0.37 8.76 -12.70
CA ALA A 46 0.44 7.56 -12.65
C ALA A 46 -0.17 6.41 -13.46
N ALA A 47 -1.49 6.20 -13.37
CA ALA A 47 -2.21 5.19 -14.13
C ALA A 47 -2.15 5.42 -15.65
N ARG A 48 -2.32 6.67 -16.10
CA ARG A 48 -2.14 7.03 -17.51
C ARG A 48 -0.72 6.73 -18.00
N GLY A 49 0.29 7.09 -17.21
CA GLY A 49 1.69 6.80 -17.52
C GLY A 49 1.96 5.29 -17.62
N GLN A 50 1.37 4.50 -16.73
CA GLN A 50 1.50 3.04 -16.76
C GLN A 50 0.82 2.43 -18.01
N LYS A 51 -0.36 2.91 -18.39
CA LYS A 51 -1.04 2.46 -19.63
C LYS A 51 -0.21 2.78 -20.87
N ALA A 52 0.38 3.97 -20.95
CA ALA A 52 1.28 4.37 -22.03
C ALA A 52 2.52 3.45 -22.11
N ARG A 53 3.10 3.07 -20.96
CA ARG A 53 4.20 2.09 -20.93
C ARG A 53 3.79 0.72 -21.42
N THR A 54 2.63 0.23 -20.99
CA THR A 54 2.13 -1.08 -21.45
C THR A 54 1.96 -1.08 -22.97
N ALA A 55 1.52 0.02 -23.56
CA ALA A 55 1.43 0.18 -25.01
C ALA A 55 2.80 0.18 -25.72
N LEU A 56 3.88 0.57 -25.04
CA LEU A 56 5.26 0.53 -25.58
C LEU A 56 5.93 -0.84 -25.47
N GLN A 57 5.45 -1.74 -24.62
CA GLN A 57 6.03 -3.08 -24.43
C GLN A 57 6.26 -3.86 -25.74
N PRO A 58 5.34 -3.91 -26.73
CA PRO A 58 5.61 -4.61 -27.99
C PRO A 58 6.80 -4.03 -28.76
N ARG A 59 6.97 -2.70 -28.77
CA ARG A 59 8.11 -2.04 -29.44
C ARG A 59 9.42 -2.28 -28.69
N ILE A 60 9.37 -2.31 -27.35
CA ILE A 60 10.51 -2.69 -26.52
C ILE A 60 10.92 -4.15 -26.81
N ALA A 61 9.94 -5.05 -26.98
CA ALA A 61 10.21 -6.45 -27.35
C ALA A 61 10.88 -6.57 -28.73
N GLU A 62 10.50 -5.74 -29.70
CA GLU A 62 11.16 -5.68 -30.99
C GLU A 62 12.60 -5.16 -30.89
N LEU A 63 12.83 -4.10 -30.11
CA LEU A 63 14.19 -3.59 -29.84
C LEU A 63 15.07 -4.66 -29.20
N ARG A 64 14.53 -5.46 -28.27
CA ARG A 64 15.23 -6.61 -27.66
C ARG A 64 15.59 -7.66 -28.71
N ARG A 65 14.69 -7.98 -29.64
CA ARG A 65 14.99 -8.91 -30.75
C ARG A 65 16.10 -8.38 -31.66
N ARG A 66 16.12 -7.08 -31.94
CA ARG A 66 17.12 -6.44 -32.81
C ARG A 66 18.49 -6.26 -32.15
N HIS A 67 18.53 -5.89 -30.86
CA HIS A 67 19.76 -5.48 -30.15
C HIS A 67 20.12 -6.39 -28.98
N GLY A 68 19.49 -7.56 -28.84
CA GLY A 68 19.68 -8.44 -27.67
C GLY A 68 21.12 -8.91 -27.43
N ARG A 69 21.97 -8.89 -28.47
CA ARG A 69 23.40 -9.23 -28.37
C ARG A 69 24.29 -8.08 -27.89
N ASP A 70 23.75 -6.87 -27.77
CA ASP A 70 24.49 -5.66 -27.39
C ASP A 70 23.70 -4.90 -26.32
N PRO A 71 23.94 -5.19 -25.02
CA PRO A 71 23.16 -4.62 -23.93
C PRO A 71 23.29 -3.09 -23.82
N GLU A 72 24.43 -2.52 -24.24
CA GLU A 72 24.60 -1.06 -24.27
C GLU A 72 23.72 -0.40 -25.32
N LYS A 73 23.70 -0.94 -26.55
CA LYS A 73 22.80 -0.45 -27.61
C LYS A 73 21.34 -0.66 -27.25
N LEU A 74 20.99 -1.80 -26.67
CA LEU A 74 19.63 -2.06 -26.21
C LEU A 74 19.18 -1.01 -25.17
N ARG A 75 20.02 -0.72 -24.16
CA ARG A 75 19.71 0.28 -23.13
C ARG A 75 19.50 1.66 -23.75
N ARG A 76 20.38 2.08 -24.67
CA ARG A 76 20.26 3.37 -25.37
C ARG A 76 18.99 3.44 -26.22
N ALA A 77 18.70 2.42 -27.02
CA ALA A 77 17.51 2.39 -27.87
C ALA A 77 16.20 2.39 -27.07
N VAL A 78 16.16 1.69 -25.93
CA VAL A 78 15.00 1.71 -25.03
C VAL A 78 14.82 3.09 -24.40
N LEU A 79 15.90 3.73 -23.93
CA LEU A 79 15.84 5.10 -23.40
C LEU A 79 15.38 6.11 -24.46
N GLU A 80 15.89 5.98 -25.68
CA GLU A 80 15.51 6.84 -26.79
C GLU A 80 14.04 6.65 -27.18
N LEU A 81 13.54 5.41 -27.21
CA LEU A 81 12.12 5.13 -27.41
C LEU A 81 11.25 5.78 -26.34
N HIS A 82 11.63 5.66 -25.06
CA HIS A 82 10.91 6.32 -23.96
C HIS A 82 10.92 7.85 -24.07
N ALA A 83 12.05 8.43 -24.48
CA ALA A 83 12.18 9.87 -24.69
C ALA A 83 11.33 10.36 -25.88
N ARG A 84 11.37 9.64 -27.01
CA ARG A 84 10.56 9.94 -28.22
C ARG A 84 9.07 9.89 -27.91
N GLU A 85 8.64 8.91 -27.14
CA GLU A 85 7.22 8.70 -26.77
C GLU A 85 6.81 9.53 -25.54
N LYS A 86 7.74 10.29 -24.95
CA LYS A 86 7.54 11.13 -23.75
C LYS A 86 6.93 10.35 -22.57
N VAL A 87 7.26 9.06 -22.46
CA VAL A 87 6.78 8.18 -21.39
C VAL A 87 7.85 8.04 -20.31
N SER A 88 7.62 8.65 -19.15
CA SER A 88 8.54 8.56 -18.00
C SER A 88 8.57 7.15 -17.39
N PRO A 89 9.76 6.61 -17.00
CA PRO A 89 9.93 5.34 -16.28
C PRO A 89 9.63 5.42 -14.77
N LEU A 90 9.35 6.61 -14.20
CA LEU A 90 9.02 6.80 -12.78
C LEU A 90 7.53 7.06 -12.47
N ALA A 91 6.70 7.35 -13.48
CA ALA A 91 5.25 7.56 -13.33
C ALA A 91 4.51 6.54 -12.42
N GLY A 92 4.92 5.27 -12.37
CA GLY A 92 4.28 4.25 -11.51
C GLY A 92 4.70 4.23 -10.03
N CYS A 93 5.85 4.79 -9.64
CA CYS A 93 6.35 4.75 -8.26
C CYS A 93 6.03 6.01 -7.45
N LEU A 94 5.66 7.10 -8.14
CA LEU A 94 5.39 8.41 -7.54
C LEU A 94 4.32 8.38 -6.43
N PRO A 95 3.19 7.64 -6.57
CA PRO A 95 2.19 7.56 -5.51
C PRO A 95 2.73 6.87 -4.24
N SER A 96 3.54 5.84 -4.40
CA SER A 96 4.14 5.10 -3.28
C SER A 96 5.13 5.93 -2.50
N LEU A 97 5.89 6.82 -3.17
CA LEU A 97 6.86 7.71 -2.52
C LEU A 97 6.18 8.72 -1.60
N ILE A 98 5.04 9.28 -2.01
CA ILE A 98 4.25 10.20 -1.18
C ILE A 98 3.60 9.47 0.02
N GLN A 99 3.34 8.17 -0.12
CA GLN A 99 2.73 7.36 0.93
C GLN A 99 3.66 7.09 2.12
N LEU A 100 4.97 6.97 1.87
CA LEU A 100 5.95 6.57 2.88
C LEU A 100 5.98 7.51 4.10
N PRO A 101 6.07 8.85 3.95
CA PRO A 101 6.07 9.77 5.09
C PRO A 101 4.84 9.65 5.99
N ALA A 102 3.65 9.46 5.40
CA ALA A 102 2.41 9.33 6.16
C ALA A 102 2.37 8.05 7.00
N PHE A 103 2.89 6.94 6.46
CA PHE A 103 3.02 5.68 7.22
C PHE A 103 3.99 5.84 8.40
N PHE A 104 5.20 6.39 8.15
CA PHE A 104 6.19 6.58 9.20
C PHE A 104 5.68 7.50 10.32
N LEU A 105 4.95 8.55 9.97
CA LEU A 105 4.34 9.44 10.94
C LEU A 105 3.35 8.70 11.84
N LEU A 106 2.46 7.89 11.25
CA LEU A 106 1.47 7.13 12.02
C LEU A 106 2.11 6.03 12.88
N TYR A 107 3.07 5.29 12.31
CA TYR A 107 3.82 4.27 13.04
C TYR A 107 4.55 4.89 14.25
N HIS A 108 5.25 6.01 14.05
CA HIS A 108 5.97 6.69 15.13
C HIS A 108 5.01 7.26 16.18
N LEU A 109 3.88 7.83 15.75
CA LEU A 109 2.87 8.39 16.64
C LEU A 109 2.30 7.33 17.59
N PHE A 110 1.95 6.15 17.07
CA PHE A 110 1.35 5.07 17.86
C PHE A 110 2.36 4.08 18.44
N SER A 111 3.66 4.27 18.18
CA SER A 111 4.74 3.53 18.85
C SER A 111 5.43 4.33 19.94
N SER A 112 5.18 5.65 20.01
CA SER A 112 5.76 6.54 21.02
C SER A 112 4.76 6.78 22.16
N GLY A 113 5.18 6.50 23.39
CA GLY A 113 4.37 6.77 24.60
C GLY A 113 4.21 8.25 24.94
N THR A 114 4.97 9.13 24.28
CA THR A 114 4.95 10.57 24.50
C THR A 114 4.93 11.34 23.18
N ILE A 115 4.16 12.44 23.14
CA ILE A 115 4.09 13.37 21.99
C ILE A 115 4.32 14.78 22.53
N GLY A 116 5.42 15.42 22.12
CA GLY A 116 5.71 16.80 22.49
C GLY A 116 5.83 17.03 24.01
N GLY A 117 6.36 16.05 24.75
CA GLY A 117 6.56 16.14 26.20
C GLY A 117 5.35 15.76 27.06
N ARG A 118 4.22 15.38 26.45
CA ARG A 118 3.01 14.88 27.15
C ARG A 118 2.78 13.39 26.87
N ALA A 119 2.06 12.72 27.77
CA ALA A 119 1.62 11.34 27.58
C ALA A 119 0.72 11.24 26.34
N ASN A 120 0.84 10.14 25.60
CA ASN A 120 0.12 9.95 24.36
C ASN A 120 -1.27 9.36 24.59
N GLU A 121 -2.27 10.23 24.80
CA GLU A 121 -3.67 9.86 25.03
C GLU A 121 -4.31 9.12 23.84
N LEU A 122 -3.71 9.18 22.63
CA LEU A 122 -4.17 8.40 21.47
C LEU A 122 -3.95 6.89 21.64
N LEU A 123 -3.04 6.46 22.53
CA LEU A 123 -2.79 5.04 22.80
C LEU A 123 -3.91 4.41 23.63
N ASP A 124 -4.61 5.21 24.44
CA ASP A 124 -5.70 4.76 25.30
C ASP A 124 -6.99 4.49 24.53
N HIS A 125 -7.09 5.05 23.33
CA HIS A 125 -8.21 4.84 22.43
C HIS A 125 -8.21 3.40 21.88
N ARG A 126 -9.40 2.89 21.61
CA ARG A 126 -9.61 1.48 21.21
C ARG A 126 -10.32 1.41 19.86
N LEU A 127 -10.18 0.28 19.19
CA LEU A 127 -11.11 -0.18 18.16
C LEU A 127 -11.90 -1.32 18.78
N PHE A 128 -13.17 -1.07 19.11
CA PHE A 128 -13.98 -1.97 19.93
C PHE A 128 -13.26 -2.29 21.26
N ALA A 129 -12.76 -3.53 21.41
CA ALA A 129 -12.04 -3.97 22.60
C ALA A 129 -10.50 -3.82 22.51
N ALA A 130 -9.95 -3.66 21.31
CA ALA A 130 -8.50 -3.69 21.08
C ALA A 130 -7.88 -2.28 21.17
N PRO A 131 -6.84 -2.07 21.98
CA PRO A 131 -6.15 -0.78 22.07
C PRO A 131 -5.44 -0.44 20.76
N LEU A 132 -5.50 0.83 20.34
CA LEU A 132 -4.91 1.30 19.09
C LEU A 132 -3.38 1.20 19.05
N GLY A 133 -2.73 1.29 20.23
CA GLY A 133 -1.30 1.06 20.40
C GLY A 133 -0.91 -0.42 20.53
N GLY A 134 -1.87 -1.33 20.73
CA GLY A 134 -1.60 -2.75 20.93
C GLY A 134 -1.18 -3.45 19.65
N ARG A 135 -0.63 -4.65 19.80
CA ARG A 135 -0.29 -5.59 18.72
C ARG A 135 -1.09 -6.88 18.83
N TRP A 136 -1.08 -7.67 17.77
CA TRP A 136 -1.72 -9.00 17.78
C TRP A 136 -1.17 -9.92 18.87
N THR A 137 0.14 -9.86 19.14
CA THR A 137 0.78 -10.65 20.19
C THR A 137 0.24 -10.35 21.57
N ASP A 138 -0.12 -9.10 21.83
CA ASP A 138 -0.66 -8.65 23.12
C ASP A 138 -2.08 -9.20 23.30
N ALA A 139 -2.89 -9.14 22.23
CA ALA A 139 -4.23 -9.73 22.22
C ALA A 139 -4.22 -11.26 22.41
N LEU A 140 -3.18 -11.95 21.94
CA LEU A 140 -3.00 -13.38 22.20
C LEU A 140 -2.70 -13.66 23.68
N GLY A 141 -1.95 -12.77 24.35
CA GLY A 141 -1.63 -12.88 25.78
C GLY A 141 -2.84 -12.60 26.69
N ASP A 142 -3.67 -11.62 26.34
CA ASP A 142 -4.78 -11.13 27.19
C ASP A 142 -6.12 -11.90 27.04
N GLY A 143 -6.12 -13.03 26.32
CA GLY A 143 -7.35 -13.81 26.10
C GLY A 143 -7.38 -14.67 24.83
N GLY A 144 -6.27 -14.73 24.09
CA GLY A 144 -6.16 -15.54 22.87
C GLY A 144 -6.98 -15.00 21.70
N VAL A 145 -7.01 -15.79 20.61
CA VAL A 145 -7.70 -15.43 19.35
C VAL A 145 -9.20 -15.19 19.54
N PHE A 146 -9.81 -15.89 20.51
CA PHE A 146 -11.23 -15.79 20.81
C PHE A 146 -11.57 -14.75 21.89
N GLY A 147 -10.56 -14.10 22.47
CA GLY A 147 -10.76 -12.96 23.37
C GLY A 147 -11.29 -11.74 22.62
N ALA A 148 -11.83 -10.76 23.36
CA ALA A 148 -12.47 -9.58 22.77
C ALA A 148 -11.52 -8.79 21.84
N ALA A 149 -10.26 -8.60 22.24
CA ALA A 149 -9.24 -8.00 21.37
C ALA A 149 -8.82 -8.94 20.22
N GLY A 150 -8.69 -10.24 20.49
CA GLY A 150 -8.34 -11.26 19.49
C GLY A 150 -9.31 -11.30 18.31
N LEU A 151 -10.62 -11.21 18.58
CA LEU A 151 -11.66 -11.18 17.53
C LEU A 151 -11.55 -9.94 16.64
N VAL A 152 -11.18 -8.78 17.19
CA VAL A 152 -10.95 -7.55 16.40
C VAL A 152 -9.81 -7.75 15.42
N TYR A 153 -8.68 -8.31 15.87
CA TYR A 153 -7.56 -8.61 14.99
C TYR A 153 -7.87 -9.74 14.00
N ALA A 154 -8.63 -10.77 14.40
CA ALA A 154 -9.07 -11.82 13.49
C ALA A 154 -9.92 -11.25 12.34
N GLY A 155 -10.85 -10.35 12.66
CA GLY A 155 -11.62 -9.60 11.67
C GLY A 155 -10.72 -8.74 10.78
N LEU A 156 -9.74 -8.05 11.36
CA LEU A 156 -8.76 -7.27 10.59
C LEU A 156 -7.97 -8.16 9.62
N PHE A 157 -7.44 -9.30 10.07
CA PHE A 157 -6.72 -10.24 9.21
C PHE A 157 -7.60 -10.79 8.09
N ALA A 158 -8.88 -11.08 8.36
CA ALA A 158 -9.83 -11.50 7.33
C ALA A 158 -9.98 -10.42 6.25
N VAL A 159 -10.14 -9.15 6.65
CA VAL A 159 -10.20 -8.01 5.71
C VAL A 159 -8.90 -7.89 4.92
N VAL A 160 -7.74 -7.94 5.58
CA VAL A 160 -6.43 -7.87 4.91
C VAL A 160 -6.26 -9.00 3.90
N ALA A 161 -6.65 -10.23 4.27
CA ALA A 161 -6.56 -11.39 3.40
C ALA A 161 -7.44 -11.24 2.16
N VAL A 162 -8.66 -10.73 2.30
CA VAL A 162 -9.54 -10.41 1.17
C VAL A 162 -8.90 -9.36 0.26
N VAL A 163 -8.40 -8.26 0.83
CA VAL A 163 -7.74 -7.19 0.06
C VAL A 163 -6.49 -7.70 -0.65
N ALA A 164 -5.66 -8.49 0.04
CA ALA A 164 -4.46 -9.12 -0.51
C ALA A 164 -4.80 -10.10 -1.64
N TRP A 165 -5.89 -10.86 -1.51
CA TRP A 165 -6.38 -11.75 -2.56
C TRP A 165 -6.80 -10.98 -3.82
N PHE A 166 -7.55 -9.89 -3.66
CA PHE A 166 -7.91 -9.02 -4.79
C PHE A 166 -6.64 -8.40 -5.42
N GLY A 167 -5.72 -7.88 -4.60
CA GLY A 167 -4.43 -7.34 -5.05
C GLY A 167 -3.59 -8.36 -5.82
N TYR A 168 -3.52 -9.60 -5.33
CA TYR A 168 -2.88 -10.74 -5.99
C TYR A 168 -3.51 -11.01 -7.36
N ARG A 169 -4.84 -11.09 -7.44
CA ARG A 169 -5.55 -11.32 -8.71
C ARG A 169 -5.29 -10.21 -9.72
N LEU A 170 -5.35 -8.95 -9.30
CA LEU A 170 -5.08 -7.81 -10.17
C LEU A 170 -3.63 -7.80 -10.68
N THR A 171 -2.67 -8.04 -9.78
CA THR A 171 -1.25 -8.08 -10.13
C THR A 171 -0.92 -9.24 -11.06
N ARG A 172 -1.52 -10.42 -10.84
CA ARG A 172 -1.39 -11.56 -11.75
C ARG A 172 -1.94 -11.28 -13.14
N LYS A 173 -3.11 -10.63 -13.24
CA LYS A 173 -3.68 -10.23 -14.53
C LYS A 173 -2.75 -9.27 -15.28
N ALA A 174 -2.20 -8.28 -14.57
CA ALA A 174 -1.25 -7.34 -15.15
C ALA A 174 0.08 -8.01 -15.58
N ALA A 175 0.57 -8.98 -14.81
CA ALA A 175 1.77 -9.74 -15.14
C ALA A 175 1.55 -10.66 -16.35
N ALA A 176 0.39 -11.32 -16.47
CA ALA A 176 0.05 -12.17 -17.61
C ALA A 176 -0.12 -11.39 -18.92
N ALA A 177 -0.51 -10.12 -18.84
CA ALA A 177 -0.63 -9.23 -20.00
C ALA A 177 0.73 -8.68 -20.49
N GLN A 178 1.82 -8.88 -19.74
CA GLN A 178 3.16 -8.55 -20.24
C GLN A 178 3.64 -9.68 -21.15
N PRO A 179 4.03 -9.40 -22.40
CA PRO A 179 4.60 -10.43 -23.27
C PRO A 179 5.87 -10.97 -22.60
N VAL A 180 5.87 -12.29 -22.37
CA VAL A 180 7.06 -13.02 -21.94
C VAL A 180 8.17 -12.66 -22.92
N ALA A 181 9.27 -12.11 -22.39
CA ALA A 181 10.43 -11.76 -23.19
C ALA A 181 10.78 -12.96 -24.09
N GLY A 182 10.82 -12.73 -25.40
CA GLY A 182 11.21 -13.76 -26.37
C GLY A 182 12.57 -14.36 -26.01
N ASP A 183 12.83 -15.56 -26.51
CA ASP A 183 13.89 -16.53 -26.15
C ASP A 183 15.36 -16.04 -26.19
N GLY A 184 15.63 -14.73 -26.30
CA GLY A 184 16.96 -14.14 -26.19
C GLY A 184 17.18 -13.53 -24.81
N GLU A 185 17.86 -14.26 -23.95
CA GLU A 185 18.30 -13.89 -22.59
C GLU A 185 17.22 -13.29 -21.69
N GLN A 186 16.47 -14.18 -21.04
CA GLN A 186 15.93 -13.86 -19.73
C GLN A 186 17.10 -13.53 -18.81
N VAL A 187 17.20 -12.28 -18.35
CA VAL A 187 18.09 -11.95 -17.22
C VAL A 187 17.80 -12.99 -16.13
N PRO A 188 18.79 -13.84 -15.75
CA PRO A 188 18.56 -14.93 -14.81
C PRO A 188 17.89 -14.39 -13.55
N GLY A 189 16.71 -14.89 -13.21
CA GLY A 189 15.94 -14.45 -12.04
C GLY A 189 14.80 -13.46 -12.29
N LEU A 190 14.72 -12.77 -13.43
CA LEU A 190 13.58 -11.85 -13.71
C LEU A 190 12.25 -12.61 -13.83
N ALA A 191 12.26 -13.79 -14.48
CA ALA A 191 11.08 -14.66 -14.57
C ALA A 191 10.64 -15.18 -13.18
N ALA A 192 11.59 -15.57 -12.32
CA ALA A 192 11.29 -15.94 -10.94
C ALA A 192 10.73 -14.74 -10.15
N MET A 193 11.32 -13.55 -10.31
CA MET A 193 10.86 -12.31 -9.68
C MET A 193 9.42 -11.97 -10.07
N THR A 194 9.03 -12.13 -11.33
CA THR A 194 7.65 -11.90 -11.79
C THR A 194 6.65 -12.91 -11.24
N ARG A 195 7.06 -14.15 -10.92
CA ARG A 195 6.19 -15.15 -10.27
C ARG A 195 6.01 -14.86 -8.77
N VAL A 196 7.04 -14.32 -8.13
CA VAL A 196 7.02 -13.98 -6.69
C VAL A 196 6.33 -12.65 -6.42
N LEU A 197 6.39 -11.70 -7.36
CA LEU A 197 5.84 -10.35 -7.19
C LEU A 197 4.36 -10.32 -6.74
N PRO A 198 3.43 -11.14 -7.27
CA PRO A 198 2.04 -11.13 -6.81
C PRO A 198 1.89 -11.59 -5.35
N PHE A 199 2.75 -12.51 -4.88
CA PHE A 199 2.74 -12.98 -3.50
C PHE A 199 3.17 -11.92 -2.49
N MET A 200 3.87 -10.87 -2.92
CA MET A 200 4.17 -9.71 -2.07
C MET A 200 2.90 -9.03 -1.53
N SER A 201 1.74 -9.22 -2.17
CA SER A 201 0.46 -8.71 -1.63
C SER A 201 0.12 -9.32 -0.26
N PHE A 202 0.60 -10.53 0.03
CA PHE A 202 0.40 -11.18 1.33
C PHE A 202 1.40 -10.71 2.39
N PHE A 203 2.49 -10.01 2.01
CA PHE A 203 3.44 -9.44 2.97
C PHE A 203 2.77 -8.47 3.94
N THR A 204 1.71 -7.77 3.49
CA THR A 204 0.91 -6.89 4.35
C THR A 204 0.28 -7.61 5.54
N LEU A 205 -0.09 -8.89 5.43
CA LEU A 205 -0.59 -9.68 6.57
C LEU A 205 0.47 -9.81 7.66
N VAL A 206 1.72 -10.09 7.25
CA VAL A 206 2.85 -10.20 8.18
C VAL A 206 3.12 -8.84 8.83
N THR A 207 3.12 -7.75 8.05
CA THR A 207 3.32 -6.42 8.61
C THR A 207 2.23 -6.05 9.61
N VAL A 208 0.96 -6.30 9.29
CA VAL A 208 -0.20 -6.03 10.16
C VAL A 208 -0.13 -6.80 11.48
N ALA A 209 0.46 -8.00 11.49
CA ALA A 209 0.63 -8.77 12.72
C ALA A 209 1.67 -8.17 13.70
N VAL A 210 2.62 -7.37 13.20
CA VAL A 210 3.78 -6.89 13.97
C VAL A 210 3.64 -5.41 14.37
N VAL A 211 2.91 -4.62 13.58
CA VAL A 211 2.73 -3.19 13.86
C VAL A 211 1.57 -2.92 14.83
N PRO A 212 1.54 -1.74 15.46
CA PRO A 212 0.38 -1.31 16.25
C PRO A 212 -0.91 -1.30 15.42
N LEU A 213 -2.05 -1.54 16.07
CA LEU A 213 -3.37 -1.60 15.43
C LEU A 213 -3.68 -0.34 14.60
N ALA A 214 -3.35 0.85 15.09
CA ALA A 214 -3.52 2.09 14.33
C ALA A 214 -2.75 2.10 13.00
N ALA A 215 -1.50 1.64 13.01
CA ALA A 215 -0.68 1.51 11.79
C ALA A 215 -1.25 0.43 10.85
N ALA A 216 -1.77 -0.66 11.42
CA ALA A 216 -2.44 -1.70 10.66
C ALA A 216 -3.71 -1.17 9.96
N LEU A 217 -4.56 -0.41 10.65
CA LEU A 217 -5.77 0.20 10.09
C LEU A 217 -5.45 1.13 8.92
N TYR A 218 -4.42 1.96 9.06
CA TYR A 218 -3.96 2.81 7.96
C TYR A 218 -3.49 1.98 6.77
N MET A 219 -2.65 0.96 7.00
CA MET A 219 -2.16 0.10 5.92
C MET A 219 -3.31 -0.61 5.20
N VAL A 220 -4.29 -1.15 5.93
CA VAL A 220 -5.44 -1.83 5.34
C VAL A 220 -6.30 -0.87 4.55
N THR A 221 -6.64 0.30 5.10
CA THR A 221 -7.43 1.32 4.41
C THR A 221 -6.72 1.78 3.13
N SER A 222 -5.42 2.03 3.24
CA SER A 222 -4.57 2.50 2.16
C SER A 222 -4.40 1.46 1.04
N THR A 223 -4.17 0.19 1.39
CA THR A 223 -4.07 -0.91 0.42
C THR A 223 -5.41 -1.21 -0.24
N THR A 224 -6.50 -1.19 0.53
CA THR A 224 -7.88 -1.32 0.02
C THR A 224 -8.17 -0.25 -1.02
N TRP A 225 -7.87 1.01 -0.72
CA TRP A 225 -8.02 2.11 -1.67
C TRP A 225 -7.20 1.86 -2.94
N SER A 226 -5.93 1.47 -2.79
CA SER A 226 -5.06 1.19 -3.94
C SER A 226 -5.59 0.07 -4.84
N VAL A 227 -6.13 -0.99 -4.24
CA VAL A 227 -6.72 -2.12 -4.97
C VAL A 227 -8.00 -1.69 -5.66
N ALA A 228 -8.87 -0.95 -4.98
CA ALA A 228 -10.12 -0.41 -5.55
C ALA A 228 -9.83 0.56 -6.70
N GLU A 229 -8.91 1.51 -6.50
CA GLU A 229 -8.49 2.45 -7.51
C GLU A 229 -7.89 1.75 -8.72
N ARG A 230 -7.03 0.74 -8.51
CA ARG A 230 -6.50 -0.08 -9.60
C ARG A 230 -7.61 -0.84 -10.33
N ALA A 231 -8.58 -1.39 -9.60
CA ALA A 231 -9.71 -2.12 -10.18
C ALA A 231 -10.65 -1.22 -11.00
N VAL A 232 -10.68 0.09 -10.75
CA VAL A 232 -11.52 1.05 -11.48
C VAL A 232 -10.75 1.70 -12.63
N LEU A 233 -9.51 2.16 -12.39
CA LEU A 233 -8.73 2.92 -13.38
C LEU A 233 -8.03 2.05 -14.42
N TYR A 234 -7.81 0.76 -14.14
CA TYR A 234 -7.11 -0.17 -15.04
C TYR A 234 -8.03 -1.27 -15.61
N ARG A 235 -9.35 -1.07 -15.56
CA ARG A 235 -10.26 -1.74 -16.50
C ARG A 235 -10.01 -1.22 -17.91
#